data_AF-A0A0V8RS94-F1
#
_entry.id   AF-A0A0V8RS94-F1
#
_cell.length_a   1.000
_cell.length_b   1.000
_cell.length_c   1.000
_cell.angle_alpha   90.00
_cell.angle_beta   90.00
_cell.angle_gamma   90.00
#
_symmetry.space_group_name_H-M   'P 1'
#
loop_
_entity.id
_entity.type
_entity.pdbx_description
1 polymer ?
#
loop_
_entity_poly.entity_id
_entity_poly.type
_entity_poly.pdbx_seq_one_letter_code
_entity_poly.pdbx_strand_id
1 'polypeptide(L)'
;MSERLLHGKPVSDEQIQAWADEAERGYDLTKLAPPRPGRPSVGKGPGVAVTVRLDEQTLSALMERAASEGIDSRSDAIRAAVREWTHVA
;
A
#
# COMPACT_ATOMS: atom_id res chain seq x y z
N MET A 1 -11.49 -24.63 -23.35
CA MET A 1 -10.10 -24.38 -22.91
C MET A 1 -10.00 -22.89 -22.63
N SER A 2 -9.90 -22.47 -21.36
CA SER A 2 -9.77 -21.04 -21.05
C SER A 2 -8.43 -20.52 -21.56
N GLU A 3 -8.44 -19.38 -22.24
CA GLU A 3 -7.20 -18.71 -22.65
C GLU A 3 -6.37 -18.36 -21.42
N ARG A 4 -5.15 -18.90 -21.36
CA ARG A 4 -4.19 -18.63 -20.29
C ARG A 4 -3.48 -17.33 -20.63
N LEU A 5 -4.03 -16.20 -20.16
CA LEU A 5 -3.48 -14.87 -20.41
C LEU A 5 -2.81 -14.30 -19.16
N LEU A 6 -1.63 -13.71 -19.33
CA LEU A 6 -0.92 -12.92 -18.31
C LEU A 6 -0.64 -11.53 -18.89
N HIS A 7 -1.20 -10.49 -18.28
CA HIS A 7 -1.22 -9.12 -18.82
C HIS A 7 -1.74 -9.03 -20.27
N GLY A 8 -2.75 -9.84 -20.61
CA GLY A 8 -3.34 -9.88 -21.96
C GLY A 8 -2.48 -10.62 -23.01
N LYS A 9 -1.37 -11.24 -22.61
CA LYS A 9 -0.53 -12.05 -23.50
C LYS A 9 -0.75 -13.54 -23.24
N PRO A 10 -0.84 -14.38 -24.29
CA PRO A 10 -0.97 -15.83 -24.11
C PRO A 10 0.30 -16.41 -23.48
N VAL A 11 0.09 -17.35 -22.55
CA VAL A 11 1.14 -18.11 -21.88
C VAL A 11 1.18 -19.50 -22.50
N SER A 12 2.34 -19.91 -23.01
CA SER A 12 2.55 -21.25 -23.57
C SER A 12 2.74 -22.30 -22.47
N ASP A 13 2.49 -23.57 -22.80
CA ASP A 13 2.78 -24.68 -21.88
C ASP A 13 4.27 -24.78 -21.54
N GLU A 14 5.15 -24.47 -22.50
CA GLU A 14 6.60 -24.41 -22.28
C GLU A 14 6.98 -23.34 -21.24
N GLN A 15 6.33 -22.18 -21.29
CA GLN A 15 6.55 -21.11 -20.31
C GLN A 15 6.07 -21.51 -18.91
N ILE A 16 4.95 -22.24 -18.82
CA ILE A 16 4.45 -22.78 -17.56
C ILE A 16 5.43 -23.81 -17.00
N GLN A 17 5.93 -24.72 -17.85
CA GLN A 17 6.90 -25.73 -17.42
C GLN A 17 8.20 -25.07 -16.94
N ALA A 18 8.71 -24.07 -17.65
CA ALA A 18 9.90 -23.34 -17.25
C ALA A 18 9.74 -22.68 -15.86
N TRP A 19 8.57 -22.11 -15.56
CA TRP A 19 8.29 -21.56 -14.23
C TRP A 19 8.14 -22.63 -13.15
N ALA A 20 7.56 -23.78 -13.47
CA ALA A 20 7.48 -24.91 -12.55
C ALA A 20 8.89 -25.42 -12.19
N ASP A 21 9.72 -25.68 -13.20
CA ASP A 21 11.10 -26.12 -13.02
C ASP A 21 11.93 -25.11 -12.21
N GLU A 22 11.72 -23.81 -12.46
CA GLU A 22 12.36 -22.74 -11.70
C GLU A 22 11.98 -22.78 -10.21
N ALA A 23 10.69 -22.96 -9.90
CA ALA A 23 10.19 -23.01 -8.54
C ALA A 23 10.64 -24.30 -7.81
N GLU A 24 10.60 -25.45 -8.48
CA GLU A 24 11.02 -26.75 -7.94
C GLU A 24 12.52 -26.81 -7.66
N ARG A 25 13.35 -26.19 -8.51
CA ARG A 25 14.79 -26.03 -8.26
C ARG A 25 15.08 -25.19 -7.01
N GLY A 26 14.13 -24.36 -6.58
CA GLY A 26 14.26 -23.45 -5.46
C GLY A 26 14.99 -22.16 -5.80
N TYR A 27 14.74 -21.13 -4.99
CA TYR A 27 15.35 -19.81 -5.12
C TYR A 27 16.57 -19.66 -4.21
N ASP A 28 17.66 -19.15 -4.77
CA ASP A 28 18.83 -18.77 -4.00
C ASP A 28 18.55 -17.50 -3.21
N LEU A 29 18.33 -17.66 -1.90
CA LEU A 29 18.01 -16.56 -0.99
C LEU A 29 19.15 -15.52 -0.91
N THR A 30 20.39 -15.89 -1.26
CA THR A 30 21.53 -14.94 -1.28
C THR A 30 21.48 -13.97 -2.45
N LYS A 31 20.71 -14.31 -3.50
CA LYS A 31 20.46 -13.45 -4.67
C LYS A 31 19.22 -12.60 -4.52
N LEU A 32 18.39 -12.84 -3.49
CA LEU A 32 17.24 -12.00 -3.21
C LEU A 32 17.69 -10.64 -2.68
N ALA A 33 16.91 -9.62 -3.00
CA ALA A 33 17.10 -8.31 -2.38
C ALA A 33 17.02 -8.46 -0.85
N PRO A 34 17.89 -7.78 -0.08
CA PRO A 34 17.82 -7.82 1.36
C PRO A 34 16.43 -7.38 1.82
N PRO A 35 15.92 -7.93 2.96
CA PRO A 35 14.65 -7.52 3.51
C PRO A 35 14.61 -6.01 3.63
N ARG A 36 13.71 -5.37 2.90
CA ARG A 36 13.47 -3.95 3.08
C ARG A 36 12.73 -3.79 4.40
N PRO A 37 13.05 -2.76 5.21
CA PRO A 37 12.21 -2.44 6.35
C PRO A 37 10.77 -2.36 5.86
N GLY A 38 9.85 -2.93 6.64
CA GLY A 38 8.42 -2.81 6.37
C GLY A 38 8.01 -1.34 6.27
N ARG A 39 6.76 -1.09 5.88
CA ARG A 39 6.22 0.28 5.86
C ARG A 39 6.53 0.97 7.20
N PRO A 40 7.09 2.19 7.18
CA PRO A 40 7.36 2.94 8.41
C PRO A 40 6.14 2.98 9.33
N SER A 41 6.37 2.85 10.63
CA SER A 41 5.29 2.94 11.60
C SER A 41 4.71 4.36 11.64
N VAL A 42 3.42 4.47 11.92
CA VAL A 42 2.71 5.76 12.03
C VAL A 42 2.92 6.41 13.42
N GLY A 43 3.63 5.72 14.32
CA GLY A 43 3.95 6.12 15.69
C GLY A 43 4.86 5.09 16.37
N LYS A 44 4.82 5.00 17.71
CA LYS A 44 5.63 4.06 18.53
C LYS A 44 5.19 2.59 18.43
N GLY A 45 4.23 2.26 17.57
CA GLY A 45 3.68 0.91 17.43
C GLY A 45 2.89 0.74 16.13
N PRO A 46 2.28 -0.45 15.92
CA PRO A 46 1.41 -0.70 14.79
C PRO A 46 0.22 0.27 14.79
N GLY A 47 -0.13 0.80 13.62
CA GLY A 47 -1.31 1.63 13.47
C GLY A 47 -2.60 0.81 13.56
N VAL A 48 -3.64 1.37 14.19
CA VAL A 48 -4.99 0.79 14.22
C VAL A 48 -5.83 1.45 13.12
N ALA A 49 -6.46 0.64 12.26
CA ALA A 49 -7.38 1.14 11.24
C ALA A 49 -8.74 1.45 11.87
N VAL A 50 -9.21 2.68 11.72
CA VAL A 50 -10.53 3.13 12.19
C VAL A 50 -11.35 3.58 10.97
N THR A 51 -12.50 2.92 10.74
CA THR A 51 -13.42 3.29 9.66
C THR A 51 -14.41 4.33 10.16
N VAL A 52 -14.45 5.50 9.52
CA VAL A 52 -15.37 6.60 9.86
C VAL A 52 -16.11 7.05 8.61
N ARG A 53 -17.39 7.41 8.74
CA ARG A 53 -18.17 8.07 7.68
C ARG A 53 -18.12 9.58 7.90
N LEU A 54 -17.65 10.30 6.91
CA LEU A 54 -17.66 11.76 6.86
C LEU A 54 -18.60 12.18 5.75
N ASP A 55 -19.34 13.26 5.97
CA ASP A 55 -20.10 13.90 4.90
C ASP A 55 -19.14 14.62 3.93
N GLU A 56 -19.65 14.91 2.73
CA GLU A 56 -18.87 15.52 1.65
C GLU A 56 -18.34 16.91 2.03
N GLN A 57 -19.10 17.68 2.81
CA GLN A 57 -18.70 19.03 3.21
C GLN A 57 -17.50 18.96 4.17
N THR A 58 -17.57 18.10 5.17
CA THR A 58 -16.46 17.88 6.12
C THR A 58 -15.21 17.37 5.41
N LEU A 59 -15.35 16.40 4.50
CA LEU A 59 -14.21 15.87 3.75
C LEU A 59 -13.58 16.94 2.84
N SER A 60 -14.40 17.74 2.15
CA SER A 60 -13.91 18.82 1.28
C SER A 60 -13.17 19.88 2.07
N ALA A 61 -13.73 20.36 3.17
CA ALA A 61 -13.08 21.36 4.03
C ALA A 61 -11.74 20.86 4.60
N LEU A 62 -11.67 19.59 4.97
CA LEU A 62 -10.41 18.97 5.41
C LEU A 62 -9.35 18.97 4.30
N MET A 63 -9.75 18.61 3.07
CA MET A 63 -8.83 18.56 1.93
C MET A 63 -8.37 19.96 1.48
N GLU A 64 -9.23 20.97 1.55
CA GLU A 64 -8.86 22.37 1.28
C GLU A 64 -7.84 22.88 2.29
N ARG A 65 -8.07 22.64 3.58
CA ARG A 65 -7.10 23.00 4.64
C ARG A 65 -5.77 22.25 4.43
N ALA A 66 -5.83 20.95 4.17
CA ALA A 66 -4.64 20.13 3.90
C ALA A 66 -3.81 20.68 2.73
N ALA A 67 -4.46 21.09 1.64
CA ALA A 67 -3.78 21.70 0.49
C ALA A 67 -3.11 23.03 0.87
N SER A 68 -3.77 23.87 1.69
CA SER A 68 -3.19 25.13 2.16
C SER A 68 -1.97 24.95 3.08
N GLU A 69 -1.90 23.82 3.78
CA GLU A 69 -0.80 23.45 4.69
C GLU A 69 0.28 22.59 4.00
N GLY A 70 0.14 22.28 2.70
CA GLY A 70 1.10 21.46 1.96
C GLY A 70 1.08 19.98 2.31
N ILE A 71 -0.07 19.46 2.77
CA ILE A 71 -0.25 18.04 3.09
C ILE A 71 -0.82 17.31 1.88
N ASP A 72 0.02 16.49 1.23
CA ASP A 72 -0.29 15.85 -0.06
C ASP A 72 -1.18 14.59 0.04
N SER A 73 -1.40 14.04 1.24
CA SER A 73 -2.18 12.83 1.46
C SER A 73 -3.40 13.06 2.32
N ARG A 74 -4.57 12.57 1.87
CA ARG A 74 -5.80 12.51 2.68
C ARG A 74 -5.57 11.83 4.05
N SER A 75 -4.75 10.77 4.07
CA SER A 75 -4.48 10.05 5.32
C SER A 75 -3.61 10.85 6.29
N ASP A 76 -2.70 11.68 5.77
CA ASP A 76 -1.89 12.58 6.58
C ASP A 76 -2.72 13.76 7.09
N ALA A 77 -3.62 14.31 6.26
CA ALA A 77 -4.56 15.36 6.66
C ALA A 77 -5.46 14.92 7.83
N ILE A 78 -6.06 13.72 7.73
CA ILE A 78 -6.88 13.15 8.81
C ILE A 78 -6.04 12.96 10.08
N ARG A 79 -4.81 12.45 9.97
CA ARG A 79 -3.93 12.28 11.14
C ARG A 79 -3.53 13.61 11.77
N ALA A 80 -3.22 14.62 10.96
CA ALA A 80 -2.88 15.96 11.43
C ALA A 80 -4.05 16.58 12.20
N ALA A 81 -5.26 16.54 11.64
CA ALA A 81 -6.46 17.04 12.30
C ALA A 81 -6.75 16.33 13.65
N VAL A 82 -6.59 15.00 13.70
CA VAL A 82 -6.78 14.23 14.94
C VAL A 82 -5.70 14.57 15.99
N ARG A 83 -4.44 14.74 15.58
CA ARG A 83 -3.35 15.15 16.48
C ARG A 83 -3.58 16.55 17.05
N GLU A 84 -3.99 17.49 16.20
CA GLU A 84 -4.36 18.85 16.60
C GLU A 84 -5.50 18.83 17.63
N TRP A 85 -6.57 18.06 17.37
CA TRP A 85 -7.71 17.92 18.28
C TRP A 85 -7.36 17.27 19.63
N THR A 86 -6.50 16.27 19.61
CA THR A 86 -6.09 15.53 20.83
C THR A 86 -4.93 16.21 21.57
N HIS A 87 -4.34 17.26 20.99
CA HIS A 87 -3.11 17.89 21.47
C HIS A 87 -1.93 16.90 21.63
N VAL A 88 -1.90 15.84 20.82
CA VAL A 88 -0.81 14.85 20.79
C VAL A 88 0.17 15.24 19.69
N ALA A 89 1.41 15.54 20.07
CA ALA A 89 2.52 15.84 19.15
C ALA A 89 3.02 14.61 18.40
#